data_AF-A0A2V9KP47-F1
#
_entry.id   AF-A0A2V9KP47-F1
#
_cell.length_a   1.000
_cell.length_b   1.000
_cell.length_c   1.000
_cell.angle_alpha   90.00
_cell.angle_beta   90.00
_cell.angle_gamma   90.00
#
_symmetry.space_group_name_H-M   'P 1'
#
loop_
_entity.id
_entity.type
_entity.pdbx_description
1 polymer ?
#
loop_
_entity_poly.entity_id
_entity_poly.type
_entity_poly.pdbx_seq_one_letter_code
_entity_poly.pdbx_strand_id
1 'polypeptide(L)'
;MAKRMNLAKPDCGVALLVVLIAILVLTALAAGIVLVTQTQVLASYNYRVATQSRYAAEAGVQRTMNWILNSYTPPSTFTSYDMTQYPVKSSGSSVVLSATSGVSSNYPDSTQQSAFNTALSSQSVPGISGAAFSTYATLLRMTGCPMISWLSGSAGGVPQTWQITSVGSVAGNESAQVQVVATYDRQTTAMFTYAVAATGSGCGSINLQGGAYTDSFDSDSGSYSSSVQTSGGNVATNGNMYLAGTNTQVEGTFYGLNSSVGTSCSYGINNNSHATPAYQGTSLLSAPINYPTPAAPSPAPPTTAQSISGSCGAFSGCTNNAAKDVSLSPSYQYGNLNVSSGTTVHLATGTYNINSLTLGGNSVLSLTTYPSGTATGPVILNFAGAGGVSPVFDLSGGSISNITADAGDVQIVYGGTGTITIAGGANSYGIVYAPNAPVTTSGSASWLGAVVSNTFTDSGGAAVHYDAALNKCMLKVGPFLPVNFSWSKF
;
A
#
# COMPACT_ATOMS: atom_id res chain seq x y z
N MET A 1 -75.26 58.35 -84.09
CA MET A 1 -75.24 57.30 -83.05
C MET A 1 -73.81 56.78 -82.93
N ALA A 2 -73.02 57.33 -81.98
CA ALA A 2 -71.61 56.97 -81.80
C ALA A 2 -71.48 55.88 -80.73
N LYS A 3 -70.97 54.70 -81.11
CA LYS A 3 -70.69 53.59 -80.20
C LYS A 3 -69.25 53.77 -79.68
N ARG A 4 -69.10 54.16 -78.41
CA ARG A 4 -67.81 54.29 -77.72
C ARG A 4 -67.12 52.93 -77.60
N MET A 5 -65.92 52.81 -78.16
CA MET A 5 -64.95 51.76 -77.79
C MET A 5 -64.31 52.14 -76.44
N ASN A 6 -64.46 51.27 -75.45
CA ASN A 6 -63.71 51.35 -74.19
C ASN A 6 -62.26 50.91 -74.45
N LEU A 7 -61.33 51.85 -74.28
CA LEU A 7 -59.90 51.58 -74.21
C LEU A 7 -59.62 50.89 -72.85
N ALA A 8 -59.21 49.63 -72.87
CA ALA A 8 -58.63 48.96 -71.71
C ALA A 8 -57.24 49.58 -71.43
N LYS A 9 -57.00 50.01 -70.19
CA LYS A 9 -55.70 50.55 -69.74
C LYS A 9 -54.64 49.44 -69.74
N PRO A 10 -53.39 49.71 -70.17
CA PRO A 10 -52.30 48.75 -70.07
C PRO A 10 -51.63 48.84 -68.69
N ASP A 11 -51.95 47.92 -67.78
CA ASP A 11 -51.27 47.75 -66.48
C ASP A 11 -49.89 47.07 -66.63
N CYS A 12 -49.05 47.52 -67.57
CA CYS A 12 -47.82 46.81 -67.97
C CYS A 12 -46.55 47.13 -67.15
N GLY A 13 -46.62 47.96 -66.09
CA GLY A 13 -45.44 48.33 -65.27
C GLY A 13 -45.43 47.74 -63.86
N VAL A 14 -46.59 47.69 -63.20
CA VAL A 14 -46.71 47.28 -61.78
C VAL A 14 -46.53 45.77 -61.63
N ALA A 15 -47.03 44.97 -62.57
CA ALA A 15 -46.84 43.51 -62.55
C ALA A 15 -45.35 43.11 -62.61
N LEU A 16 -44.55 43.79 -63.41
CA LEU A 16 -43.10 43.54 -63.52
C LEU A 16 -42.36 43.89 -62.22
N LEU A 17 -42.75 45.00 -61.58
CA LEU A 17 -42.18 45.47 -60.32
C LEU A 17 -42.50 44.51 -59.16
N VAL A 18 -43.75 44.02 -59.10
CA VAL A 18 -44.17 43.00 -58.13
C VAL A 18 -43.41 41.68 -58.35
N VAL A 19 -43.20 41.26 -59.61
CA VAL A 19 -42.41 40.06 -59.93
C VAL A 19 -40.94 40.23 -59.54
N LEU A 20 -40.32 41.39 -59.81
CA LEU A 20 -38.94 41.67 -59.41
C LEU A 20 -38.77 41.70 -57.89
N ILE A 21 -39.70 42.32 -57.16
CA ILE A 21 -39.69 42.31 -55.69
C ILE A 21 -39.91 40.89 -55.17
N ALA A 22 -40.81 40.11 -55.76
CA ALA A 22 -41.03 38.72 -55.37
C ALA A 22 -39.77 37.85 -55.59
N ILE A 23 -39.07 38.00 -56.71
CA ILE A 23 -37.81 37.30 -57.00
C ILE A 23 -36.70 37.75 -56.03
N LEU A 24 -36.63 39.04 -55.70
CA LEU A 24 -35.68 39.57 -54.71
C LEU A 24 -35.94 38.96 -53.32
N VAL A 25 -37.20 38.90 -52.89
CA VAL A 25 -37.58 38.30 -51.60
C VAL A 25 -37.30 36.79 -51.60
N LEU A 26 -37.59 36.08 -52.69
CA LEU A 26 -37.30 34.65 -52.82
C LEU A 26 -35.80 34.36 -52.83
N THR A 27 -34.98 35.18 -53.49
CA THR A 27 -33.52 35.03 -53.48
C THR A 27 -32.91 35.37 -52.12
N ALA A 28 -33.42 36.38 -51.42
CA ALA A 28 -33.02 36.69 -50.05
C ALA A 28 -33.38 35.54 -49.07
N LEU A 29 -34.57 34.95 -49.20
CA LEU A 29 -34.98 33.77 -48.43
C LEU A 29 -34.10 32.55 -48.75
N ALA A 30 -33.82 32.29 -50.03
CA ALA A 30 -32.96 31.19 -50.45
C ALA A 30 -31.53 31.36 -49.91
N ALA A 31 -30.96 32.57 -49.99
CA ALA A 31 -29.65 32.87 -49.42
C ALA A 31 -29.64 32.71 -47.89
N GLY A 32 -30.70 33.17 -47.20
CA GLY A 32 -30.88 32.98 -45.76
C GLY A 32 -30.91 31.50 -45.37
N ILE A 33 -31.67 30.67 -46.10
CA ILE A 33 -31.73 29.22 -45.87
C ILE A 33 -30.35 28.57 -46.07
N VAL A 34 -29.61 28.95 -47.11
CA VAL A 34 -28.26 28.40 -47.36
C VAL A 34 -27.30 28.74 -46.22
N LEU A 35 -27.30 29.99 -45.73
CA LEU A 35 -26.46 30.40 -44.60
C LEU A 35 -26.83 29.66 -43.30
N VAL A 36 -28.13 29.52 -43.02
CA VAL A 36 -28.61 28.74 -41.85
C VAL A 36 -28.22 27.27 -41.98
N THR A 37 -28.32 26.69 -43.17
CA THR A 37 -27.94 25.29 -43.41
C THR A 37 -26.43 25.10 -43.22
N GLN A 38 -25.60 25.99 -43.75
CA GLN A 38 -24.15 25.94 -43.57
C GLN A 38 -23.75 26.05 -42.09
N THR A 39 -24.34 26.99 -41.36
CA THR A 39 -24.07 27.16 -39.93
C THR A 39 -24.51 25.95 -39.10
N GLN A 40 -25.67 25.34 -39.42
CA GLN A 40 -26.13 24.11 -38.77
C GLN A 40 -25.23 22.91 -39.06
N VAL A 41 -24.74 22.76 -40.30
CA VAL A 41 -23.82 21.69 -40.69
C VAL A 41 -22.50 21.81 -39.94
N LEU A 42 -21.92 23.02 -39.87
CA LEU A 42 -20.69 23.27 -39.13
C LEU A 42 -20.86 23.05 -37.62
N ALA A 43 -21.95 23.53 -37.03
CA ALA A 43 -22.25 23.30 -35.62
C ALA A 43 -22.41 21.79 -35.31
N SER A 44 -23.13 21.06 -36.17
CA SER A 44 -23.32 19.61 -36.04
C SER A 44 -22.00 18.85 -36.21
N TYR A 45 -21.16 19.29 -37.15
CA TYR A 45 -19.82 18.74 -37.34
C TYR A 45 -18.98 18.95 -36.09
N ASN A 46 -18.88 20.18 -35.60
CA ASN A 46 -18.10 20.55 -34.41
C ASN A 46 -18.55 19.78 -33.17
N TYR A 47 -19.86 19.63 -32.97
CA TYR A 47 -20.40 18.82 -31.88
C TYR A 47 -20.00 17.35 -31.99
N ARG A 48 -20.02 16.79 -33.21
CA ARG A 48 -19.60 15.40 -33.47
C ARG A 48 -18.11 15.19 -33.19
N VAL A 49 -17.22 16.04 -33.73
CA VAL A 49 -15.77 15.90 -33.50
C VAL A 49 -15.41 16.14 -32.04
N ALA A 50 -16.04 17.11 -31.35
CA ALA A 50 -15.83 17.32 -29.92
C ALA A 50 -16.25 16.08 -29.10
N THR A 51 -17.39 15.47 -29.43
CA THR A 51 -17.86 14.25 -28.77
C THR A 51 -16.94 13.05 -29.03
N GLN A 52 -16.43 12.91 -30.26
CA GLN A 52 -15.46 11.86 -30.60
C GLN A 52 -14.12 12.06 -29.89
N SER A 53 -13.60 13.30 -29.85
CA SER A 53 -12.40 13.65 -29.08
C SER A 53 -12.58 13.40 -27.59
N ARG A 54 -13.78 13.62 -27.06
CA ARG A 54 -14.11 13.29 -25.68
C ARG A 54 -14.03 11.78 -25.42
N TYR A 55 -14.64 10.95 -26.26
CA TYR A 55 -14.53 9.49 -26.11
C TYR A 55 -13.08 9.02 -26.23
N ALA A 56 -12.28 9.65 -27.10
CA ALA A 56 -10.86 9.36 -27.18
C ALA A 56 -10.10 9.72 -25.90
N ALA A 57 -10.40 10.89 -25.31
CA ALA A 57 -9.80 11.30 -24.05
C ALA A 57 -10.19 10.35 -22.90
N GLU A 58 -11.46 9.96 -22.80
CA GLU A 58 -11.95 8.99 -21.81
C GLU A 58 -11.30 7.62 -21.99
N ALA A 59 -11.16 7.13 -23.23
CA ALA A 59 -10.44 5.91 -23.55
C ALA A 59 -8.97 5.98 -23.12
N GLY A 60 -8.32 7.13 -23.30
CA GLY A 60 -6.95 7.35 -22.84
C GLY A 60 -6.80 7.22 -21.33
N VAL A 61 -7.72 7.78 -20.53
CA VAL A 61 -7.70 7.59 -19.06
C VAL A 61 -7.78 6.11 -18.68
N GLN A 62 -8.70 5.36 -19.30
CA GLN A 62 -8.86 3.93 -19.05
C GLN A 62 -7.60 3.15 -19.45
N ARG A 63 -7.00 3.48 -20.60
CA ARG A 63 -5.79 2.83 -21.08
C ARG A 63 -4.58 3.13 -20.18
N THR A 64 -4.46 4.35 -19.67
CA THR A 64 -3.43 4.73 -18.70
C THR A 64 -3.58 3.96 -17.39
N MET A 65 -4.79 3.84 -16.85
CA MET A 65 -5.01 3.02 -15.65
C MET A 65 -4.73 1.55 -15.90
N ASN A 66 -5.09 1.01 -17.06
CA ASN A 66 -4.74 -0.36 -17.43
C ASN A 66 -3.21 -0.57 -17.48
N TRP A 67 -2.46 0.42 -17.97
CA TRP A 67 -1.00 0.39 -17.94
C TRP A 67 -0.45 0.46 -16.51
N ILE A 68 -0.98 1.34 -15.65
CA ILE A 68 -0.59 1.44 -14.23
C ILE A 68 -0.85 0.12 -13.48
N LEU A 69 -1.92 -0.60 -13.83
CA LEU A 69 -2.26 -1.86 -13.17
C LEU A 69 -1.40 -3.06 -13.61
N ASN A 70 -0.98 -3.11 -14.88
CA ASN A 70 -0.43 -4.34 -15.47
C ASN A 70 1.00 -4.21 -16.00
N SER A 71 1.51 -3.00 -16.20
CA SER A 71 2.82 -2.77 -16.84
C SER A 71 3.74 -1.87 -16.03
N TYR A 72 3.17 -1.04 -15.17
CA TYR A 72 3.92 -0.21 -14.24
C TYR A 72 4.54 -1.04 -13.11
N THR A 73 5.83 -0.82 -12.87
CA THR A 73 6.55 -1.38 -11.73
C THR A 73 6.80 -0.25 -10.74
N PRO A 74 6.19 -0.30 -9.54
CA PRO A 74 6.44 0.68 -8.50
C PRO A 74 7.92 0.71 -8.07
N PRO A 75 8.42 1.85 -7.57
CA PRO A 75 9.80 1.96 -7.14
C PRO A 75 10.06 1.08 -5.91
N SER A 76 11.22 0.45 -5.87
CA SER A 76 11.72 -0.30 -4.70
C SER A 76 12.59 0.55 -3.77
N THR A 77 13.00 1.74 -4.21
CA THR A 77 13.75 2.72 -3.43
C THR A 77 13.09 4.10 -3.53
N PHE A 78 13.08 4.83 -2.42
CA PHE A 78 12.32 6.08 -2.30
C PHE A 78 13.19 7.34 -2.21
N THR A 79 14.52 7.21 -2.24
CA THR A 79 15.48 8.32 -2.03
C THR A 79 15.37 9.45 -3.05
N SER A 80 14.89 9.16 -4.26
CA SER A 80 14.69 10.17 -5.31
C SER A 80 13.35 10.92 -5.19
N TYR A 81 12.48 10.52 -4.26
CA TYR A 81 11.13 11.05 -4.13
C TYR A 81 10.99 11.87 -2.84
N ASP A 82 10.63 13.14 -3.00
CA ASP A 82 10.18 13.98 -1.90
C ASP A 82 8.66 13.80 -1.72
N MET A 83 8.31 12.91 -0.79
CA MET A 83 6.93 12.55 -0.44
C MET A 83 6.29 13.55 0.55
N THR A 84 7.04 14.55 1.03
CA THR A 84 6.49 15.62 1.89
C THR A 84 5.73 16.69 1.10
N GLN A 85 5.90 16.69 -0.23
CA GLN A 85 5.32 17.65 -1.15
C GLN A 85 4.09 17.09 -1.86
N TYR A 86 3.19 17.99 -2.28
CA TYR A 86 2.02 17.66 -3.08
C TYR A 86 1.95 18.56 -4.32
N PRO A 87 2.03 18.01 -5.55
CA PRO A 87 2.36 16.62 -5.91
C PRO A 87 3.75 16.17 -5.41
N VAL A 88 4.01 14.86 -5.42
CA VAL A 88 5.33 14.30 -5.09
C VAL A 88 6.37 14.87 -6.05
N LYS A 89 7.54 15.24 -5.53
CA LYS A 89 8.62 15.84 -6.32
C LYS A 89 9.83 14.90 -6.46
N SER A 90 10.53 15.04 -7.58
CA SER A 90 11.87 14.50 -7.80
C SER A 90 12.73 15.60 -8.40
N SER A 91 13.92 15.83 -7.82
CA SER A 91 14.83 16.90 -8.24
C SER A 91 14.15 18.28 -8.32
N GLY A 92 13.23 18.58 -7.40
CA GLY A 92 12.49 19.85 -7.31
C GLY A 92 11.29 20.00 -8.25
N SER A 93 11.10 19.10 -9.22
CA SER A 93 9.96 19.10 -10.15
C SER A 93 8.96 17.99 -9.81
N SER A 94 7.68 18.18 -10.16
CA SER A 94 6.65 17.15 -9.93
C SER A 94 7.00 15.85 -10.66
N VAL A 95 6.71 14.71 -10.03
CA VAL A 95 6.89 13.40 -10.65
C VAL A 95 5.78 13.18 -11.67
N VAL A 96 6.17 13.13 -12.94
CA VAL A 96 5.25 13.00 -14.09
C VAL A 96 5.76 11.92 -15.03
N LEU A 97 4.87 11.01 -15.44
CA LEU A 97 5.04 10.15 -16.61
C LEU A 97 4.28 10.78 -17.77
N SER A 98 4.91 10.98 -18.93
CA SER A 98 4.30 11.72 -20.05
C SER A 98 4.41 11.01 -21.39
N ALA A 99 3.29 10.93 -22.08
CA ALA A 99 3.13 10.54 -23.47
C ALA A 99 2.49 11.67 -24.31
N THR A 100 2.45 12.89 -23.76
CA THR A 100 1.86 14.07 -24.38
C THR A 100 2.94 15.06 -24.80
N SER A 101 2.91 15.47 -26.07
CA SER A 101 3.84 16.48 -26.59
C SER A 101 3.68 17.80 -25.82
N GLY A 102 4.79 18.43 -25.44
CA GLY A 102 4.80 19.66 -24.64
C GLY A 102 4.72 19.46 -23.13
N VAL A 103 4.54 18.22 -22.64
CA VAL A 103 4.63 17.89 -21.21
C VAL A 103 5.85 17.02 -20.97
N SER A 104 6.86 17.57 -20.28
CA SER A 104 8.08 16.83 -19.93
C SER A 104 7.81 15.78 -18.86
N SER A 105 8.35 14.58 -19.05
CA SER A 105 8.39 13.53 -18.04
C SER A 105 9.51 13.79 -17.03
N ASN A 106 9.27 13.50 -15.75
CA ASN A 106 10.22 13.68 -14.64
C ASN A 106 10.14 12.52 -13.62
N TYR A 107 9.76 11.32 -14.09
CA TYR A 107 9.76 10.12 -13.26
C TYR A 107 11.21 9.60 -13.10
N PRO A 108 11.71 9.29 -11.88
CA PRO A 108 13.13 8.96 -11.67
C PRO A 108 13.69 7.81 -12.52
N ASP A 109 12.88 6.79 -12.85
CA ASP A 109 13.28 5.67 -13.71
C ASP A 109 12.99 5.97 -15.19
N SER A 110 14.04 6.18 -15.98
CA SER A 110 13.95 6.45 -17.42
C SER A 110 13.33 5.30 -18.22
N THR A 111 13.45 4.05 -17.76
CA THR A 111 12.83 2.87 -18.40
C THR A 111 11.32 2.98 -18.33
N GLN A 112 10.78 3.38 -17.18
CA GLN A 112 9.35 3.61 -17.00
C GLN A 112 8.84 4.79 -17.84
N GLN A 113 9.65 5.86 -17.98
CA GLN A 113 9.31 6.98 -18.85
C GLN A 113 9.14 6.53 -20.31
N SER A 114 10.11 5.78 -20.85
CA SER A 114 10.06 5.27 -22.21
C SER A 114 8.91 4.28 -22.43
N ALA A 115 8.67 3.38 -21.48
CA ALA A 115 7.58 2.41 -21.53
C ALA A 115 6.21 3.08 -21.52
N PHE A 116 6.01 4.09 -20.66
CA PHE A 116 4.77 4.88 -20.60
C PHE A 116 4.53 5.63 -21.92
N ASN A 117 5.56 6.33 -22.42
CA ASN A 117 5.48 7.10 -23.66
C ASN A 117 5.10 6.21 -24.85
N THR A 118 5.77 5.07 -25.00
CA THR A 118 5.50 4.10 -26.07
C THR A 118 4.06 3.57 -26.02
N ALA A 119 3.56 3.28 -24.82
CA ALA A 119 2.24 2.67 -24.65
C ALA A 119 1.07 3.65 -24.83
N LEU A 120 1.29 4.96 -24.66
CA LEU A 120 0.22 5.94 -24.48
C LEU A 120 0.36 7.21 -25.33
N SER A 121 1.36 7.30 -26.21
CA SER A 121 1.54 8.43 -27.13
C SER A 121 0.79 8.20 -28.43
N SER A 122 -0.03 9.17 -28.85
CA SER A 122 -0.75 9.20 -30.14
C SER A 122 -1.45 7.88 -30.48
N GLN A 123 -2.09 7.26 -29.50
CA GLN A 123 -2.74 5.97 -29.65
C GLN A 123 -4.09 6.13 -30.33
N SER A 124 -4.35 5.34 -31.38
CA SER A 124 -5.63 5.33 -32.09
C SER A 124 -6.75 4.70 -31.24
N VAL A 125 -7.99 5.17 -31.42
CA VAL A 125 -9.16 4.60 -30.76
C VAL A 125 -9.91 3.65 -31.71
N PRO A 126 -9.97 2.33 -31.42
CA PRO A 126 -10.72 1.40 -32.24
C PRO A 126 -12.19 1.81 -32.36
N GLY A 127 -12.73 1.77 -33.58
CA GLY A 127 -14.13 2.12 -33.86
C GLY A 127 -14.40 3.62 -34.09
N ILE A 128 -13.42 4.51 -33.92
CA ILE A 128 -13.55 5.93 -34.24
C ILE A 128 -12.41 6.34 -35.19
N SER A 129 -12.73 6.48 -36.48
CA SER A 129 -11.74 6.85 -37.49
C SER A 129 -11.14 8.23 -37.21
N GLY A 130 -9.81 8.33 -37.28
CA GLY A 130 -9.07 9.57 -37.07
C GLY A 130 -8.96 10.03 -35.61
N ALA A 131 -9.58 9.32 -34.66
CA ALA A 131 -9.48 9.64 -33.25
C ALA A 131 -8.21 9.04 -32.62
N ALA A 132 -7.49 9.86 -31.87
CA ALA A 132 -6.31 9.46 -31.12
C ALA A 132 -6.29 10.09 -29.73
N PHE A 133 -5.47 9.54 -28.83
CA PHE A 133 -5.21 10.14 -27.52
C PHE A 133 -3.72 10.12 -27.17
N SER A 134 -3.35 11.07 -26.32
CA SER A 134 -2.09 11.08 -25.59
C SER A 134 -2.37 11.37 -24.12
N THR A 135 -1.63 10.74 -23.21
CA THR A 135 -1.83 10.94 -21.77
C THR A 135 -0.56 11.34 -21.05
N TYR A 136 -0.71 12.02 -19.91
CA TYR A 136 0.33 12.13 -18.91
C TYR A 136 -0.28 11.89 -17.52
N ALA A 137 0.52 11.37 -16.60
CA ALA A 137 0.11 11.03 -15.25
C ALA A 137 1.05 11.70 -14.25
N THR A 138 0.50 12.46 -13.32
CA THR A 138 1.22 13.10 -12.23
C THR A 138 1.01 12.31 -10.94
N LEU A 139 2.10 11.96 -10.26
CA LEU A 139 2.06 11.29 -8.97
C LEU A 139 1.74 12.31 -7.87
N LEU A 140 0.50 12.27 -7.36
CA LEU A 140 0.03 13.22 -6.36
C LEU A 140 0.53 12.88 -4.96
N ARG A 141 0.47 11.59 -4.59
CA ARG A 141 0.89 11.07 -3.29
C ARG A 141 1.53 9.71 -3.46
N MET A 142 2.49 9.41 -2.59
CA MET A 142 3.14 8.11 -2.47
C MET A 142 3.57 7.91 -1.02
N THR A 143 3.49 6.68 -0.53
CA THR A 143 4.03 6.30 0.79
C THR A 143 5.17 5.31 0.58
N GLY A 144 6.38 5.68 1.01
CA GLY A 144 7.58 4.86 0.89
C GLY A 144 8.08 4.43 2.25
N CYS A 145 7.73 3.22 2.66
CA CYS A 145 8.23 2.57 3.89
C CYS A 145 8.43 1.07 3.63
N PRO A 146 8.91 0.28 4.61
CA PRO A 146 8.84 -1.18 4.58
C PRO A 146 7.41 -1.65 4.31
N MET A 147 7.21 -2.46 3.27
CA MET A 147 5.90 -2.98 2.87
C MET A 147 5.79 -4.47 3.09
N ILE A 148 4.55 -4.93 3.19
CA ILE A 148 4.21 -6.35 3.28
C ILE A 148 4.30 -6.96 1.89
N SER A 149 5.36 -7.71 1.60
CA SER A 149 5.51 -8.45 0.33
C SER A 149 5.10 -9.93 0.42
N TRP A 150 5.08 -10.49 1.63
CA TRP A 150 4.84 -11.91 1.91
C TRP A 150 3.34 -12.29 1.96
N LEU A 151 2.44 -11.31 2.02
CA LEU A 151 1.00 -11.56 2.01
C LEU A 151 0.46 -11.56 0.58
N SER A 152 -0.36 -12.54 0.25
CA SER A 152 -1.03 -12.61 -1.05
C SER A 152 -1.84 -11.34 -1.33
N GLY A 153 -1.64 -10.75 -2.50
CA GLY A 153 -2.29 -9.49 -2.90
C GLY A 153 -1.60 -8.22 -2.38
N SER A 154 -0.52 -8.34 -1.61
CA SER A 154 0.27 -7.19 -1.13
C SER A 154 1.60 -6.99 -1.89
N ALA A 155 2.05 -8.00 -2.65
CA ALA A 155 3.35 -7.98 -3.33
C ALA A 155 3.49 -6.82 -4.34
N GLY A 156 4.60 -6.07 -4.20
CA GLY A 156 5.02 -5.04 -5.16
C GLY A 156 4.16 -3.77 -5.18
N GLY A 157 3.27 -3.58 -4.21
CA GLY A 157 2.35 -2.46 -4.23
C GLY A 157 2.76 -1.30 -3.35
N VAL A 158 3.18 -0.19 -3.96
CA VAL A 158 3.33 1.10 -3.26
C VAL A 158 1.97 1.80 -3.24
N PRO A 159 1.48 2.29 -2.09
CA PRO A 159 0.33 3.19 -2.01
C PRO A 159 0.61 4.45 -2.82
N GLN A 160 -0.21 4.72 -3.82
CA GLN A 160 -0.03 5.84 -4.73
C GLN A 160 -1.36 6.44 -5.14
N THR A 161 -1.36 7.75 -5.29
CA THR A 161 -2.46 8.50 -5.90
C THR A 161 -1.96 9.11 -7.21
N TRP A 162 -2.59 8.78 -8.32
CA TRP A 162 -2.24 9.28 -9.66
C TRP A 162 -3.33 10.21 -10.18
N GLN A 163 -2.94 11.37 -10.69
CA GLN A 163 -3.80 12.19 -11.53
C GLN A 163 -3.42 11.99 -12.99
N ILE A 164 -4.35 11.44 -13.76
CA ILE A 164 -4.20 11.21 -15.17
C ILE A 164 -4.89 12.33 -15.91
N THR A 165 -4.15 12.92 -16.84
CA THR A 165 -4.71 13.79 -17.86
C THR A 165 -4.60 13.11 -19.21
N SER A 166 -5.71 13.00 -19.91
CA SER A 166 -5.79 12.48 -21.26
C SER A 166 -6.28 13.56 -22.22
N VAL A 167 -5.57 13.73 -23.33
CA VAL A 167 -5.96 14.63 -24.42
C VAL A 167 -6.38 13.76 -25.59
N GLY A 168 -7.67 13.81 -25.92
CA GLY A 168 -8.23 13.16 -27.09
C GLY A 168 -8.34 14.14 -28.25
N SER A 169 -8.03 13.69 -29.44
CA SER A 169 -8.07 14.47 -30.67
C SER A 169 -8.71 13.68 -31.80
N VAL A 170 -9.30 14.39 -32.76
CA VAL A 170 -9.75 13.81 -34.03
C VAL A 170 -9.12 14.60 -35.17
N ALA A 171 -8.41 13.89 -36.05
CA ALA A 171 -7.81 14.47 -37.24
C ALA A 171 -8.88 14.74 -38.32
N GLY A 172 -8.79 15.90 -38.98
CA GLY A 172 -9.71 16.31 -40.05
C GLY A 172 -9.52 17.78 -40.43
N ASN A 173 -10.38 18.29 -41.32
CA ASN A 173 -10.36 19.68 -41.79
C ASN A 173 -10.64 20.70 -40.67
N GLU A 174 -11.42 20.27 -39.67
CA GLU A 174 -11.62 20.95 -38.39
C GLU A 174 -11.17 19.95 -37.32
N SER A 175 -10.20 20.32 -36.49
CA SER A 175 -9.67 19.47 -35.42
C SER A 175 -10.24 19.91 -34.08
N ALA A 176 -10.66 18.95 -33.25
CA ALA A 176 -11.13 19.20 -31.89
C ALA A 176 -10.20 18.49 -30.90
N GLN A 177 -9.88 19.15 -29.79
CA GLN A 177 -9.10 18.56 -28.70
C GLN A 177 -9.87 18.69 -27.39
N VAL A 178 -10.15 17.55 -26.76
CA VAL A 178 -10.82 17.51 -25.46
C VAL A 178 -9.85 16.95 -24.42
N GLN A 179 -9.86 17.53 -23.24
CA GLN A 179 -9.04 17.08 -22.12
C GLN A 179 -9.91 16.54 -20.99
N VAL A 180 -9.58 15.33 -20.54
CA VAL A 180 -10.20 14.66 -19.39
C VAL A 180 -9.14 14.51 -18.30
N VAL A 181 -9.52 14.81 -17.06
CA VAL A 181 -8.68 14.62 -15.89
C VAL A 181 -9.37 13.65 -14.93
N ALA A 182 -8.66 12.64 -14.49
CA ALA A 182 -9.15 11.67 -13.52
C ALA A 182 -8.10 11.41 -12.44
N THR A 183 -8.53 11.33 -11.19
CA THR A 183 -7.66 10.98 -10.07
C THR A 183 -8.02 9.60 -9.55
N TYR A 184 -7.02 8.73 -9.44
CA TYR A 184 -7.15 7.39 -8.91
C TYR A 184 -6.29 7.24 -7.67
N ASP A 185 -6.86 6.64 -6.64
CA ASP A 185 -6.18 6.37 -5.38
C ASP A 185 -6.13 4.88 -5.11
N ARG A 186 -4.96 4.40 -4.69
CA ARG A 186 -4.79 3.00 -4.33
C ARG A 186 -5.27 2.77 -2.91
N GLN A 187 -6.33 1.98 -2.77
CA GLN A 187 -6.84 1.62 -1.45
C GLN A 187 -5.78 0.88 -0.64
N THR A 188 -5.76 1.12 0.66
CA THR A 188 -4.84 0.44 1.58
C THR A 188 -5.56 0.06 2.86
N THR A 189 -5.02 -0.94 3.54
CA THR A 189 -5.49 -1.34 4.88
C THR A 189 -4.27 -1.65 5.73
N ALA A 190 -4.17 -1.02 6.89
CA ALA A 190 -3.12 -1.30 7.85
C ALA A 190 -3.29 -2.71 8.43
N MET A 191 -2.21 -3.49 8.44
CA MET A 191 -2.24 -4.85 8.98
C MET A 191 -1.86 -4.87 10.47
N PHE A 192 -1.21 -3.84 10.99
CA PHE A 192 -0.76 -3.77 12.38
C PHE A 192 -1.29 -2.50 13.05
N THR A 193 -2.55 -2.57 13.52
CA THR A 193 -3.27 -1.48 14.20
C THR A 193 -3.28 -1.62 15.73
N TYR A 194 -2.70 -2.69 16.25
CA TYR A 194 -2.72 -3.07 17.67
C TYR A 194 -1.30 -3.47 18.10
N ALA A 195 -0.97 -3.24 19.38
CA ALA A 195 0.24 -3.78 20.01
C ALA A 195 0.24 -5.30 19.91
N VAL A 196 -0.90 -5.90 20.26
CA VAL A 196 -1.15 -7.34 20.18
C VAL A 196 -2.52 -7.59 19.57
N ALA A 197 -2.57 -8.41 18.53
CA ALA A 197 -3.80 -8.96 17.97
C ALA A 197 -3.76 -10.49 18.03
N ALA A 198 -4.76 -11.11 18.64
CA ALA A 198 -4.88 -12.56 18.79
C ALA A 198 -6.14 -13.09 18.10
N THR A 199 -5.98 -13.87 17.04
CA THR A 199 -7.08 -14.43 16.23
C THR A 199 -7.83 -15.55 16.94
N GLY A 200 -7.26 -16.14 17.99
CA GLY A 200 -7.86 -17.19 18.79
C GLY A 200 -9.16 -16.74 19.46
N SER A 201 -10.10 -17.67 19.58
CA SER A 201 -11.42 -17.46 20.18
C SER A 201 -11.56 -18.05 21.58
N GLY A 202 -10.49 -18.66 22.11
CA GLY A 202 -10.49 -19.34 23.40
C GLY A 202 -10.32 -18.40 24.59
N CYS A 203 -10.38 -18.97 25.80
CA CYS A 203 -10.02 -18.23 27.01
C CYS A 203 -8.50 -18.03 27.12
N GLY A 204 -8.08 -16.84 27.53
CA GLY A 204 -6.67 -16.44 27.58
C GLY A 204 -6.06 -16.28 26.19
N SER A 205 -6.87 -15.91 25.18
CA SER A 205 -6.35 -15.67 23.82
C SER A 205 -5.31 -14.55 23.83
N ILE A 206 -5.50 -13.55 24.67
CA ILE A 206 -4.42 -12.68 25.17
C ILE A 206 -4.29 -12.93 26.67
N ASN A 207 -3.09 -13.23 27.14
CA ASN A 207 -2.79 -13.53 28.53
C ASN A 207 -1.60 -12.69 28.98
N LEU A 208 -1.86 -11.62 29.74
CA LEU A 208 -0.82 -10.73 30.28
C LEU A 208 -0.75 -10.91 31.80
N GLN A 209 0.45 -11.17 32.31
CA GLN A 209 0.73 -11.38 33.72
C GLN A 209 2.10 -10.83 34.10
N GLY A 210 2.48 -10.95 35.37
CA GLY A 210 3.87 -10.71 35.82
C GLY A 210 4.32 -9.25 35.73
N GLY A 211 3.41 -8.29 35.62
CA GLY A 211 3.74 -6.88 35.38
C GLY A 211 3.86 -6.51 33.90
N ALA A 212 3.47 -7.40 32.99
CA ALA A 212 3.49 -7.12 31.55
C ALA A 212 2.60 -5.93 31.21
N TYR A 213 3.02 -5.13 30.25
CA TYR A 213 2.21 -4.01 29.79
C TYR A 213 2.34 -3.72 28.30
N THR A 214 1.37 -2.99 27.77
CA THR A 214 1.41 -2.44 26.42
C THR A 214 1.31 -0.92 26.46
N ASP A 215 2.05 -0.24 25.59
CA ASP A 215 1.96 1.21 25.37
C ASP A 215 2.19 1.52 23.88
N SER A 216 2.49 2.76 23.50
CA SER A 216 2.93 3.05 22.13
C SER A 216 4.07 4.06 22.03
N PHE A 217 4.66 4.13 20.84
CA PHE A 217 5.58 5.18 20.39
C PHE A 217 5.39 5.37 18.88
N ASP A 218 6.02 6.37 18.29
CA ASP A 218 6.03 6.57 16.83
C ASP A 218 7.47 6.67 16.34
N SER A 219 7.94 5.67 15.59
CA SER A 219 9.31 5.65 15.04
C SER A 219 9.57 6.74 14.00
N ASP A 220 8.53 7.28 13.34
CA ASP A 220 8.65 8.46 12.47
C ASP A 220 9.02 9.72 13.27
N SER A 221 8.70 9.74 14.57
CA SER A 221 8.91 10.88 15.46
C SER A 221 10.16 10.75 16.34
N GLY A 222 10.90 9.64 16.24
CA GLY A 222 12.12 9.38 16.99
C GLY A 222 12.15 8.00 17.67
N SER A 223 13.21 7.74 18.45
CA SER A 223 13.31 6.50 19.23
C SER A 223 12.21 6.39 20.27
N TYR A 224 11.94 5.16 20.73
CA TYR A 224 10.98 4.90 21.82
C TYR A 224 11.12 5.87 23.01
N SER A 225 12.35 6.09 23.49
CA SER A 225 12.61 7.00 24.62
C SER A 225 12.18 8.46 24.39
N SER A 226 12.03 8.88 23.14
CA SER A 226 11.65 10.24 22.75
C SER A 226 10.20 10.39 22.30
N SER A 227 9.55 9.29 21.88
CA SER A 227 8.20 9.31 21.31
C SER A 227 7.19 8.43 22.07
N VAL A 228 7.59 7.83 23.20
CA VAL A 228 6.70 7.02 24.05
C VAL A 228 5.45 7.80 24.47
N GLN A 229 4.32 7.11 24.42
CA GLN A 229 3.03 7.57 24.88
C GLN A 229 2.43 6.48 25.77
N THR A 230 1.91 6.90 26.93
CA THR A 230 1.17 6.00 27.82
C THR A 230 -0.26 5.78 27.36
N SER A 231 -0.46 5.65 26.06
CA SER A 231 -1.75 5.43 25.38
C SER A 231 -1.48 4.81 24.01
N GLY A 232 -2.49 4.28 23.33
CA GLY A 232 -2.34 3.74 21.98
C GLY A 232 -1.79 2.30 21.91
N GLY A 233 -1.38 1.72 23.04
CA GLY A 233 -1.00 0.30 23.19
C GLY A 233 -2.22 -0.64 23.15
N ASN A 234 -3.08 -0.46 22.14
CA ASN A 234 -4.35 -1.18 22.01
C ASN A 234 -4.11 -2.68 21.79
N VAL A 235 -5.04 -3.51 22.27
CA VAL A 235 -5.02 -4.95 22.05
C VAL A 235 -6.35 -5.43 21.48
N ALA A 236 -6.32 -6.46 20.64
CA ALA A 236 -7.51 -7.00 19.98
C ALA A 236 -7.55 -8.53 20.00
N THR A 237 -8.73 -9.12 20.24
CA THR A 237 -8.88 -10.58 20.17
C THR A 237 -10.28 -11.04 19.76
N ASN A 238 -10.36 -12.22 19.15
CA ASN A 238 -11.63 -12.93 18.92
C ASN A 238 -12.11 -13.70 20.15
N GLY A 239 -11.24 -13.93 21.14
CA GLY A 239 -11.53 -14.60 22.39
C GLY A 239 -11.71 -13.59 23.52
N ASN A 240 -11.00 -13.81 24.62
CA ASN A 240 -10.92 -12.85 25.71
C ASN A 240 -9.47 -12.51 26.06
N MET A 241 -9.33 -11.43 26.84
CA MET A 241 -8.08 -11.03 27.47
C MET A 241 -8.10 -11.42 28.95
N TYR A 242 -7.05 -12.09 29.40
CA TYR A 242 -6.74 -12.31 30.81
C TYR A 242 -5.65 -11.35 31.27
N LEU A 243 -5.93 -10.60 32.33
CA LEU A 243 -4.97 -9.71 33.00
C LEU A 243 -4.81 -10.19 34.43
N ALA A 244 -3.58 -10.36 34.92
CA ALA A 244 -3.34 -10.65 36.34
C ALA A 244 -2.03 -10.08 36.87
N GLY A 245 -1.98 -9.80 38.17
CA GLY A 245 -0.79 -9.30 38.86
C GLY A 245 -0.92 -7.85 39.31
N THR A 246 0.12 -7.33 39.95
CA THR A 246 0.05 -6.03 40.63
C THR A 246 0.05 -4.85 39.67
N ASN A 247 0.87 -4.91 38.62
CA ASN A 247 1.13 -3.78 37.71
C ASN A 247 0.89 -4.14 36.23
N THR A 248 0.16 -5.22 35.94
CA THR A 248 -0.12 -5.61 34.55
C THR A 248 -1.16 -4.71 33.94
N GLN A 249 -0.84 -4.07 32.82
CA GLN A 249 -1.65 -2.98 32.27
C GLN A 249 -1.70 -2.95 30.74
N VAL A 250 -2.83 -2.55 30.18
CA VAL A 250 -2.95 -2.18 28.77
C VAL A 250 -3.09 -0.66 28.69
N GLU A 251 -2.03 0.05 28.30
CA GLU A 251 -2.10 1.50 28.08
C GLU A 251 -2.75 1.81 26.74
N GLY A 252 -4.00 1.38 26.61
CA GLY A 252 -4.82 1.47 25.42
C GLY A 252 -6.21 0.89 25.62
N THR A 253 -6.92 0.75 24.52
CA THR A 253 -8.27 0.19 24.46
C THR A 253 -8.19 -1.29 24.11
N PHE A 254 -8.96 -2.11 24.84
CA PHE A 254 -9.24 -3.49 24.49
C PHE A 254 -10.34 -3.56 23.42
N TYR A 255 -10.11 -4.33 22.36
CA TYR A 255 -11.07 -4.61 21.30
C TYR A 255 -11.42 -6.10 21.29
N GLY A 256 -12.70 -6.43 21.44
CA GLY A 256 -13.15 -7.82 21.45
C GLY A 256 -14.59 -7.98 20.96
N LEU A 257 -14.98 -9.22 20.67
CA LEU A 257 -16.38 -9.57 20.33
C LEU A 257 -17.31 -9.54 21.55
N ASN A 258 -16.74 -9.45 22.74
CA ASN A 258 -17.39 -9.14 23.99
C ASN A 258 -16.51 -8.09 24.68
N SER A 259 -17.06 -6.95 25.09
CA SER A 259 -16.32 -5.90 25.81
C SER A 259 -16.62 -5.88 27.31
N SER A 260 -17.44 -6.82 27.80
CA SER A 260 -17.80 -6.93 29.21
C SER A 260 -16.59 -7.36 30.04
N VAL A 261 -16.56 -6.91 31.30
CA VAL A 261 -15.47 -7.15 32.25
C VAL A 261 -15.98 -8.01 33.40
N GLY A 262 -15.18 -8.99 33.80
CA GLY A 262 -15.43 -9.79 35.00
C GLY A 262 -14.20 -10.59 35.40
N THR A 263 -14.39 -11.60 36.24
CA THR A 263 -13.29 -12.41 36.82
C THR A 263 -13.28 -13.85 36.28
N SER A 264 -13.94 -14.09 35.14
CA SER A 264 -14.03 -15.41 34.52
C SER A 264 -13.90 -15.34 33.00
N CYS A 265 -13.67 -16.49 32.39
CA CYS A 265 -13.52 -16.65 30.94
C CYS A 265 -14.75 -16.26 30.10
N SER A 266 -15.94 -16.11 30.71
CA SER A 266 -17.16 -15.74 29.99
C SER A 266 -17.21 -14.26 29.59
N TYR A 267 -16.34 -13.43 30.20
CA TYR A 267 -16.21 -12.02 29.91
C TYR A 267 -15.15 -11.78 28.84
N GLY A 268 -15.31 -10.69 28.09
CA GLY A 268 -14.30 -10.23 27.13
C GLY A 268 -12.98 -9.87 27.78
N ILE A 269 -13.04 -9.37 29.02
CA ILE A 269 -11.89 -9.16 29.89
C ILE A 269 -12.11 -9.95 31.18
N ASN A 270 -11.23 -10.91 31.42
CA ASN A 270 -11.03 -11.55 32.72
C ASN A 270 -9.96 -10.77 33.49
N ASN A 271 -10.38 -9.78 34.28
CA ASN A 271 -9.48 -8.85 34.96
C ASN A 271 -9.23 -9.26 36.41
N ASN A 272 -8.04 -9.81 36.65
CA ASN A 272 -7.46 -10.06 37.97
C ASN A 272 -6.21 -9.18 38.21
N SER A 273 -6.04 -8.10 37.44
CA SER A 273 -4.97 -7.12 37.66
C SER A 273 -5.36 -6.10 38.71
N HIS A 274 -4.38 -5.65 39.49
CA HIS A 274 -4.54 -4.57 40.48
C HIS A 274 -3.98 -3.23 39.99
N ALA A 275 -3.55 -3.15 38.73
CA ALA A 275 -3.11 -1.90 38.12
C ALA A 275 -4.26 -0.88 38.06
N THR A 276 -3.93 0.40 38.21
CA THR A 276 -4.92 1.50 38.25
C THR A 276 -4.57 2.60 37.24
N PRO A 277 -5.24 2.67 36.08
CA PRO A 277 -6.20 1.68 35.55
C PRO A 277 -5.48 0.45 34.95
N ALA A 278 -6.12 -0.72 34.95
CA ALA A 278 -5.58 -1.91 34.28
C ALA A 278 -5.69 -1.86 32.74
N TYR A 279 -6.60 -1.03 32.23
CA TYR A 279 -6.78 -0.73 30.81
C TYR A 279 -7.50 0.63 30.66
N GLN A 280 -7.32 1.34 29.55
CA GLN A 280 -7.89 2.69 29.39
C GLN A 280 -9.32 2.68 28.86
N GLY A 281 -9.71 1.64 28.12
CA GLY A 281 -11.04 1.55 27.53
C GLY A 281 -11.36 0.17 27.00
N THR A 282 -12.61 -0.01 26.59
CA THR A 282 -13.07 -1.21 25.88
C THR A 282 -13.90 -0.79 24.67
N SER A 283 -13.83 -1.58 23.59
CA SER A 283 -14.57 -1.35 22.36
C SER A 283 -15.04 -2.68 21.77
N LEU A 284 -16.25 -2.70 21.23
CA LEU A 284 -16.85 -3.88 20.62
C LEU A 284 -16.43 -3.97 19.15
N LEU A 285 -15.85 -5.10 18.77
CA LEU A 285 -15.60 -5.42 17.37
C LEU A 285 -16.92 -5.76 16.67
N SER A 286 -17.14 -5.18 15.49
CA SER A 286 -18.32 -5.46 14.66
C SER A 286 -18.29 -6.83 13.99
N ALA A 287 -17.10 -7.42 13.85
CA ALA A 287 -16.86 -8.74 13.32
C ALA A 287 -15.54 -9.30 13.88
N PRO A 288 -15.33 -10.63 13.85
CA PRO A 288 -14.06 -11.21 14.25
C PRO A 288 -12.89 -10.62 13.46
N ILE A 289 -11.78 -10.31 14.13
CA ILE A 289 -10.53 -9.97 13.45
C ILE A 289 -10.07 -11.18 12.63
N ASN A 290 -9.77 -10.94 11.36
CA ASN A 290 -9.34 -11.97 10.43
C ASN A 290 -8.04 -11.55 9.74
N TYR A 291 -7.00 -12.34 10.00
CA TYR A 291 -5.67 -12.16 9.42
C TYR A 291 -5.41 -13.31 8.45
N PRO A 292 -5.29 -13.06 7.14
CA PRO A 292 -5.05 -14.14 6.19
C PRO A 292 -3.74 -14.87 6.50
N THR A 293 -3.75 -16.19 6.41
CA THR A 293 -2.54 -17.01 6.60
C THR A 293 -1.49 -16.63 5.54
N PRO A 294 -0.25 -16.29 5.93
CA PRO A 294 0.80 -16.00 4.97
C PRO A 294 1.19 -17.28 4.21
N ALA A 295 1.69 -17.13 2.98
CA ALA A 295 2.14 -18.29 2.21
C ALA A 295 3.38 -18.92 2.86
N ALA A 296 3.41 -20.25 2.96
CA ALA A 296 4.62 -20.95 3.39
C ALA A 296 5.78 -20.71 2.40
N PRO A 297 7.04 -20.72 2.86
CA PRO A 297 8.18 -20.55 1.98
C PRO A 297 8.19 -21.57 0.83
N SER A 298 8.47 -21.10 -0.39
CA SER A 298 8.61 -21.92 -1.60
C SER A 298 9.90 -21.56 -2.36
N PRO A 299 10.81 -22.53 -2.62
CA PRO A 299 10.76 -23.94 -2.23
C PRO A 299 10.67 -24.13 -0.70
N ALA A 300 10.33 -25.34 -0.24
CA ALA A 300 10.33 -25.62 1.20
C ALA A 300 11.77 -25.64 1.74
N PRO A 301 12.07 -25.01 2.89
CA PRO A 301 13.39 -25.11 3.51
C PRO A 301 13.63 -26.53 4.05
N PRO A 302 14.89 -26.99 4.13
CA PRO A 302 15.20 -28.31 4.65
C PRO A 302 14.89 -28.42 6.15
N THR A 303 14.73 -29.63 6.69
CA THR A 303 14.54 -29.83 8.15
C THR A 303 15.83 -30.27 8.85
N THR A 304 16.97 -30.20 8.17
CA THR A 304 18.27 -30.58 8.74
C THR A 304 18.79 -29.51 9.70
N ALA A 305 19.44 -29.94 10.78
CA ALA A 305 20.08 -29.03 11.72
C ALA A 305 21.27 -28.31 11.07
N GLN A 306 21.32 -27.00 11.26
CA GLN A 306 22.38 -26.12 10.75
C GLN A 306 22.86 -25.23 11.90
N SER A 307 24.06 -25.52 12.42
CA SER A 307 24.61 -24.79 13.56
C SER A 307 25.52 -23.65 13.11
N ILE A 308 25.41 -22.51 13.78
CA ILE A 308 26.32 -21.37 13.71
C ILE A 308 26.85 -21.12 15.12
N SER A 309 28.13 -21.40 15.36
CA SER A 309 28.74 -21.29 16.69
C SER A 309 30.16 -20.73 16.57
N GLY A 310 30.25 -19.40 16.54
CA GLY A 310 31.48 -18.64 16.28
C GLY A 310 31.87 -18.56 14.81
N SER A 311 31.34 -19.45 13.97
CA SER A 311 31.52 -19.50 12.52
C SER A 311 30.33 -20.22 11.85
N CYS A 312 30.22 -20.09 10.54
CA CYS A 312 29.29 -20.84 9.71
C CYS A 312 29.56 -22.35 9.77
N GLY A 313 28.50 -23.14 9.90
CA GLY A 313 28.54 -24.59 9.69
C GLY A 313 28.68 -24.98 8.21
N ALA A 314 28.67 -26.29 7.95
CA ALA A 314 28.78 -26.84 6.59
C ALA A 314 27.46 -26.76 5.81
N PHE A 315 26.99 -25.55 5.50
CA PHE A 315 25.81 -25.29 4.67
C PHE A 315 25.97 -24.01 3.84
N SER A 316 25.22 -23.92 2.74
CA SER A 316 25.29 -22.79 1.80
C SER A 316 24.56 -21.55 2.32
N GLY A 317 24.96 -20.38 1.81
CA GLY A 317 24.32 -19.11 2.16
C GLY A 317 24.78 -18.51 3.49
N CYS A 318 25.81 -19.05 4.13
CA CYS A 318 26.48 -18.45 5.30
C CYS A 318 27.93 -18.12 4.96
N THR A 319 28.37 -16.91 5.28
CA THR A 319 29.74 -16.42 5.05
C THR A 319 30.38 -16.04 6.39
N ASN A 320 31.59 -16.51 6.65
CA ASN A 320 32.38 -16.07 7.79
C ASN A 320 32.99 -14.69 7.49
N ASN A 321 32.65 -13.70 8.30
CA ASN A 321 33.16 -12.33 8.15
C ASN A 321 34.38 -12.09 9.03
N ALA A 322 34.27 -12.46 10.31
CA ALA A 322 35.31 -12.37 11.34
C ALA A 322 35.02 -13.38 12.48
N ALA A 323 35.81 -13.33 13.55
CA ALA A 323 35.58 -14.20 14.71
C ALA A 323 34.22 -13.88 15.35
N LYS A 324 33.32 -14.88 15.39
CA LYS A 324 31.94 -14.75 15.89
C LYS A 324 31.09 -13.75 15.10
N ASP A 325 31.42 -13.53 13.83
CA ASP A 325 30.72 -12.61 12.95
C ASP A 325 30.49 -13.30 11.60
N VAL A 326 29.23 -13.49 11.23
CA VAL A 326 28.82 -14.18 10.01
C VAL A 326 27.73 -13.41 9.28
N SER A 327 27.62 -13.58 7.96
CA SER A 327 26.51 -13.06 7.16
C SER A 327 25.68 -14.20 6.60
N LEU A 328 24.35 -14.06 6.64
CA LEU A 328 23.46 -14.91 5.84
C LEU A 328 23.07 -14.18 4.55
N SER A 329 22.95 -14.94 3.46
CA SER A 329 22.52 -14.41 2.16
C SER A 329 21.00 -14.56 1.99
N PRO A 330 20.28 -13.53 1.53
CA PRO A 330 18.86 -13.66 1.24
C PRO A 330 18.62 -14.66 0.10
N SER A 331 17.39 -15.17 -0.01
CA SER A 331 16.95 -16.15 -1.03
C SER A 331 17.53 -17.57 -0.92
N TYR A 332 18.36 -17.85 0.09
CA TYR A 332 18.74 -19.23 0.43
C TYR A 332 17.69 -19.89 1.33
N GLN A 333 17.69 -21.21 1.30
CA GLN A 333 16.82 -22.07 2.10
C GLN A 333 17.59 -22.56 3.32
N TYR A 334 17.22 -22.07 4.49
CA TYR A 334 17.85 -22.44 5.74
C TYR A 334 17.04 -23.49 6.49
N GLY A 335 17.75 -24.44 7.08
CA GLY A 335 17.12 -25.54 7.81
C GLY A 335 16.69 -25.16 9.21
N ASN A 336 16.93 -26.06 10.16
CA ASN A 336 16.78 -25.76 11.58
C ASN A 336 18.06 -25.04 12.03
N LEU A 337 18.05 -23.70 11.97
CA LEU A 337 19.17 -22.87 12.36
C LEU A 337 19.29 -22.80 13.88
N ASN A 338 20.49 -23.09 14.39
CA ASN A 338 20.84 -22.88 15.79
C ASN A 338 22.08 -21.99 15.88
N VAL A 339 21.89 -20.77 16.39
CA VAL A 339 22.94 -19.75 16.49
C VAL A 339 23.33 -19.61 17.95
N SER A 340 24.63 -19.70 18.25
CA SER A 340 25.12 -19.73 19.63
C SER A 340 26.50 -19.10 19.80
N SER A 341 27.06 -19.17 21.01
CA SER A 341 28.42 -18.74 21.37
C SER A 341 28.71 -17.24 21.23
N GLY A 342 27.68 -16.39 21.28
CA GLY A 342 27.77 -14.94 21.14
C GLY A 342 28.07 -14.52 19.70
N THR A 343 27.61 -15.32 18.73
CA THR A 343 27.78 -15.01 17.30
C THR A 343 26.82 -13.91 16.88
N THR A 344 27.32 -12.91 16.16
CA THR A 344 26.52 -11.92 15.44
C THR A 344 26.27 -12.42 14.02
N VAL A 345 24.99 -12.46 13.63
CA VAL A 345 24.54 -12.84 12.30
C VAL A 345 24.01 -11.60 11.59
N HIS A 346 24.73 -11.16 10.57
CA HIS A 346 24.35 -10.03 9.73
C HIS A 346 23.35 -10.44 8.66
N LEU A 347 22.24 -9.72 8.59
CA LEU A 347 21.23 -9.83 7.56
C LEU A 347 21.17 -8.53 6.76
N ALA A 348 21.33 -8.64 5.45
CA ALA A 348 21.01 -7.58 4.50
C ALA A 348 19.53 -7.67 4.05
N THR A 349 18.99 -6.60 3.46
CA THR A 349 17.65 -6.52 2.90
C THR A 349 17.33 -7.76 2.08
N GLY A 350 16.17 -8.36 2.34
CA GLY A 350 15.69 -9.49 1.57
C GLY A 350 14.89 -10.48 2.41
N THR A 351 14.51 -11.58 1.76
CA THR A 351 13.73 -12.65 2.39
C THR A 351 14.63 -13.84 2.68
N TYR A 352 14.57 -14.32 3.92
CA TYR A 352 15.26 -15.50 4.42
C TYR A 352 14.22 -16.55 4.72
N ASN A 353 14.21 -17.62 3.92
CA ASN A 353 13.29 -18.74 4.11
C ASN A 353 13.96 -19.75 5.05
N ILE A 354 13.39 -19.94 6.23
CA ILE A 354 14.01 -20.68 7.33
C ILE A 354 13.04 -21.76 7.81
N ASN A 355 13.49 -22.97 8.15
CA ASN A 355 12.59 -23.95 8.76
C ASN A 355 12.30 -23.60 10.22
N SER A 356 13.35 -23.41 11.01
CA SER A 356 13.27 -22.89 12.38
C SER A 356 14.55 -22.12 12.75
N LEU A 357 14.47 -21.21 13.72
CA LEU A 357 15.63 -20.45 14.20
C LEU A 357 15.61 -20.36 15.73
N THR A 358 16.69 -20.82 16.35
CA THR A 358 16.96 -20.64 17.78
C THR A 358 18.20 -19.77 17.94
N LEU A 359 18.07 -18.70 18.74
CA LEU A 359 19.16 -17.80 19.13
C LEU A 359 19.51 -18.04 20.60
N GLY A 360 20.72 -18.53 20.84
CA GLY A 360 21.25 -18.89 22.15
C GLY A 360 22.59 -18.22 22.47
N GLY A 361 23.03 -18.31 23.72
CA GLY A 361 24.38 -17.91 24.14
C GLY A 361 24.75 -16.45 23.85
N ASN A 362 23.79 -15.52 24.00
CA ASN A 362 23.92 -14.09 23.71
C ASN A 362 24.20 -13.77 22.23
N SER A 363 23.75 -14.62 21.32
CA SER A 363 23.83 -14.35 19.88
C SER A 363 22.89 -13.23 19.44
N VAL A 364 23.29 -12.50 18.40
CA VAL A 364 22.58 -11.31 17.91
C VAL A 364 22.25 -11.50 16.44
N LEU A 365 21.00 -11.25 16.07
CA LEU A 365 20.61 -11.04 14.69
C LEU A 365 20.69 -9.55 14.37
N SER A 366 21.64 -9.14 13.52
CA SER A 366 21.92 -7.73 13.23
C SER A 366 21.42 -7.33 11.85
N LEU A 367 20.60 -6.28 11.77
CA LEU A 367 20.11 -5.70 10.52
C LEU A 367 21.12 -4.70 9.96
N THR A 368 22.30 -5.19 9.60
CA THR A 368 23.37 -4.37 9.04
C THR A 368 24.08 -5.09 7.90
N THR A 369 24.58 -4.31 6.94
CA THR A 369 25.48 -4.84 5.91
C THR A 369 26.91 -4.92 6.46
N TYR A 370 27.56 -6.06 6.30
CA TYR A 370 28.99 -6.22 6.60
C TYR A 370 29.84 -5.86 5.36
N PRO A 371 31.01 -5.20 5.50
CA PRO A 371 31.63 -4.67 6.72
C PRO A 371 31.20 -3.24 7.09
N SER A 372 30.33 -2.60 6.30
CA SER A 372 30.03 -1.17 6.46
C SER A 372 29.26 -0.83 7.74
N GLY A 373 28.64 -1.83 8.39
CA GLY A 373 27.81 -1.64 9.58
C GLY A 373 26.57 -0.78 9.32
N THR A 374 26.25 -0.55 8.04
CA THR A 374 25.16 0.35 7.65
C THR A 374 23.83 -0.37 7.83
N ALA A 375 22.82 0.38 8.28
CA ALA A 375 21.47 -0.10 8.35
C ALA A 375 21.03 -0.66 6.99
N THR A 376 20.32 -1.77 7.03
CA THR A 376 19.74 -2.36 5.83
C THR A 376 18.25 -2.04 5.75
N GLY A 377 17.64 -2.22 4.58
CA GLY A 377 16.19 -2.12 4.43
C GLY A 377 15.48 -3.35 4.98
N PRO A 378 14.20 -3.60 4.60
CA PRO A 378 13.41 -4.64 5.25
C PRO A 378 14.00 -6.05 5.10
N VAL A 379 14.11 -6.73 6.23
CA VAL A 379 14.49 -8.13 6.38
C VAL A 379 13.26 -8.94 6.75
N ILE A 380 12.94 -9.92 5.91
CA ILE A 380 11.80 -10.81 6.10
C ILE A 380 12.31 -12.19 6.50
N LEU A 381 12.00 -12.61 7.71
CA LEU A 381 12.24 -13.97 8.23
C LEU A 381 10.97 -14.79 8.01
N ASN A 382 10.96 -15.58 6.93
CA ASN A 382 9.81 -16.38 6.52
C ASN A 382 10.00 -17.83 6.98
N PHE A 383 9.18 -18.27 7.93
CA PHE A 383 9.32 -19.56 8.59
C PHE A 383 8.43 -20.65 7.99
N ALA A 384 8.97 -21.86 7.84
CA ALA A 384 8.21 -23.04 7.42
C ALA A 384 7.68 -23.87 8.60
N GLY A 385 8.47 -24.07 9.66
CA GLY A 385 8.08 -24.89 10.82
C GLY A 385 7.77 -26.35 10.47
N ALA A 386 8.39 -26.91 9.42
CA ALA A 386 8.19 -28.29 9.01
C ALA A 386 8.89 -29.28 9.95
N GLY A 387 8.44 -30.54 9.95
CA GLY A 387 9.01 -31.61 10.78
C GLY A 387 8.58 -31.57 12.26
N GLY A 388 7.54 -30.80 12.61
CA GLY A 388 7.01 -30.74 13.97
C GLY A 388 7.87 -29.93 14.95
N VAL A 389 8.71 -29.03 14.46
CA VAL A 389 9.56 -28.17 15.29
C VAL A 389 8.71 -27.16 16.07
N SER A 390 8.93 -27.08 17.38
CA SER A 390 8.35 -26.07 18.27
C SER A 390 9.28 -25.86 19.47
N PRO A 391 9.72 -24.63 19.77
CA PRO A 391 9.42 -23.38 19.06
C PRO A 391 10.04 -23.33 17.65
N VAL A 392 9.33 -22.70 16.72
CA VAL A 392 9.80 -22.45 15.33
C VAL A 392 10.76 -21.26 15.29
N PHE A 393 10.52 -20.28 16.15
CA PHE A 393 11.40 -19.15 16.36
C PHE A 393 11.57 -18.92 17.86
N ASP A 394 12.82 -18.85 18.33
CA ASP A 394 13.15 -18.74 19.74
C ASP A 394 14.29 -17.74 19.96
N LEU A 395 13.96 -16.64 20.65
CA LEU A 395 14.86 -15.57 21.05
C LEU A 395 15.36 -15.68 22.49
N SER A 396 14.98 -16.71 23.26
CA SER A 396 15.23 -16.79 24.71
C SER A 396 16.68 -16.61 25.15
N GLY A 397 17.65 -16.97 24.31
CA GLY A 397 19.08 -16.81 24.59
C GLY A 397 19.82 -15.81 23.69
N GLY A 398 19.13 -14.94 22.96
CA GLY A 398 19.74 -13.96 22.06
C GLY A 398 18.90 -12.70 21.88
N SER A 399 19.19 -11.88 20.86
CA SER A 399 18.45 -10.65 20.58
C SER A 399 18.45 -10.27 19.10
N ILE A 400 17.57 -9.34 18.73
CA ILE A 400 17.59 -8.69 17.42
C ILE A 400 18.10 -7.26 17.59
N SER A 401 19.16 -6.92 16.87
CA SER A 401 19.69 -5.56 16.78
C SER A 401 19.21 -4.91 15.48
N ASN A 402 18.11 -4.17 15.58
CA ASN A 402 17.61 -3.32 14.51
C ASN A 402 18.01 -1.86 14.75
N ILE A 403 19.04 -1.40 14.05
CA ILE A 403 19.62 -0.07 14.25
C ILE A 403 18.82 1.05 13.56
N THR A 404 17.82 0.74 12.73
CA THR A 404 16.93 1.76 12.15
C THR A 404 15.90 2.25 13.16
N ALA A 405 15.63 1.46 14.20
CA ALA A 405 14.53 1.65 15.14
C ALA A 405 13.12 1.69 14.49
N ASP A 406 13.00 1.37 13.21
CA ASP A 406 11.73 1.14 12.51
C ASP A 406 11.34 -0.33 12.66
N ALA A 407 10.23 -0.59 13.36
CA ALA A 407 9.77 -1.96 13.59
C ALA A 407 9.36 -2.68 12.28
N GLY A 408 9.06 -1.95 11.21
CA GLY A 408 8.72 -2.52 9.89
C GLY A 408 9.89 -3.17 9.16
N ASP A 409 11.14 -2.85 9.54
CA ASP A 409 12.34 -3.42 8.92
C ASP A 409 12.62 -4.87 9.33
N VAL A 410 12.07 -5.34 10.46
CA VAL A 410 12.15 -6.75 10.87
C VAL A 410 10.77 -7.37 10.75
N GLN A 411 10.62 -8.30 9.82
CA GLN A 411 9.34 -8.97 9.58
C GLN A 411 9.45 -10.46 9.85
N ILE A 412 8.92 -10.93 10.98
CA ILE A 412 8.83 -12.36 11.31
C ILE A 412 7.48 -12.88 10.80
N VAL A 413 7.51 -13.83 9.88
CA VAL A 413 6.31 -14.32 9.17
C VAL A 413 6.21 -15.82 9.32
N TYR A 414 5.07 -16.30 9.79
CA TYR A 414 4.83 -17.73 9.98
C TYR A 414 3.37 -18.11 9.78
N GLY A 415 3.09 -19.07 8.90
CA GLY A 415 1.74 -19.53 8.60
C GLY A 415 1.26 -20.77 9.36
N GLY A 416 2.17 -21.46 10.07
CA GLY A 416 1.88 -22.70 10.78
C GLY A 416 1.42 -22.50 12.23
N THR A 417 1.43 -23.59 13.00
CA THR A 417 0.87 -23.66 14.37
C THR A 417 1.92 -23.88 15.46
N GLY A 418 3.21 -24.04 15.12
CA GLY A 418 4.30 -24.17 16.08
C GLY A 418 4.50 -22.89 16.89
N THR A 419 5.05 -23.01 18.10
CA THR A 419 5.17 -21.84 19.00
C THR A 419 6.26 -20.88 18.53
N ILE A 420 6.08 -19.59 18.78
CA ILE A 420 7.10 -18.55 18.63
C ILE A 420 7.40 -17.95 20.00
N THR A 421 8.67 -17.79 20.33
CA THR A 421 9.13 -17.13 21.56
C THR A 421 10.01 -15.93 21.19
N ILE A 422 9.53 -14.72 21.47
CA ILE A 422 10.17 -13.47 20.99
C ILE A 422 10.97 -12.72 22.06
N ALA A 423 11.25 -13.33 23.21
CA ALA A 423 11.90 -12.63 24.30
C ALA A 423 13.19 -13.33 24.73
N GLY A 424 14.29 -12.56 24.75
CA GLY A 424 15.57 -12.87 25.39
C GLY A 424 16.55 -11.70 25.31
N GLY A 425 17.47 -11.63 26.28
CA GLY A 425 18.63 -10.73 26.33
C GLY A 425 18.37 -9.22 26.43
N ALA A 426 17.84 -8.62 25.36
CA ALA A 426 17.72 -7.18 25.16
C ALA A 426 16.48 -6.82 24.32
N ASN A 427 16.07 -5.55 24.40
CA ASN A 427 14.96 -5.02 23.64
C ASN A 427 15.16 -5.23 22.14
N SER A 428 14.10 -5.64 21.45
CA SER A 428 14.13 -5.95 20.01
C SER A 428 13.03 -5.18 19.29
N TYR A 429 13.34 -4.65 18.10
CA TYR A 429 12.36 -4.00 17.23
C TYR A 429 11.94 -4.94 16.12
N GLY A 430 10.64 -5.06 15.86
CA GLY A 430 10.11 -5.85 14.77
C GLY A 430 8.62 -6.06 14.81
N ILE A 431 8.10 -6.68 13.76
CA ILE A 431 6.74 -7.20 13.72
C ILE A 431 6.74 -8.73 13.71
N VAL A 432 5.71 -9.31 14.33
CA VAL A 432 5.41 -10.74 14.24
C VAL A 432 4.07 -10.90 13.54
N TYR A 433 4.05 -11.66 12.46
CA TYR A 433 2.84 -12.07 11.75
C TYR A 433 2.70 -13.59 11.75
N ALA A 434 2.01 -14.11 12.76
CA ALA A 434 1.81 -15.53 12.96
C ALA A 434 0.37 -15.87 13.37
N PRO A 435 -0.64 -15.55 12.53
CA PRO A 435 -2.06 -15.60 12.91
C PRO A 435 -2.58 -16.99 13.32
N ASN A 436 -1.83 -18.07 13.10
CA ASN A 436 -2.19 -19.43 13.46
C ASN A 436 -1.34 -20.01 14.61
N ALA A 437 -0.33 -19.27 15.09
CA ALA A 437 0.66 -19.76 16.05
C ALA A 437 0.50 -19.11 17.43
N PRO A 438 0.75 -19.86 18.52
CA PRO A 438 0.93 -19.26 19.83
C PRO A 438 2.26 -18.48 19.86
N VAL A 439 2.22 -17.25 20.37
CA VAL A 439 3.38 -16.40 20.61
C VAL A 439 3.53 -16.19 22.11
N THR A 440 4.75 -16.36 22.62
CA THR A 440 5.09 -16.14 24.02
C THR A 440 6.21 -15.14 24.19
N THR A 441 6.12 -14.36 25.26
CA THR A 441 7.21 -13.53 25.80
C THR A 441 7.60 -14.07 27.18
N SER A 442 8.90 -14.09 27.45
CA SER A 442 9.50 -14.57 28.69
C SER A 442 10.71 -13.72 29.07
N GLY A 443 10.83 -13.32 30.33
CA GLY A 443 11.87 -12.40 30.79
C GLY A 443 11.42 -10.93 30.74
N SER A 444 12.37 -10.00 30.87
CA SER A 444 12.12 -8.56 31.04
C SER A 444 12.46 -7.71 29.80
N ALA A 445 12.85 -8.34 28.69
CA ALA A 445 13.19 -7.63 27.47
C ALA A 445 11.91 -7.21 26.72
N SER A 446 11.83 -5.95 26.32
CA SER A 446 10.65 -5.41 25.62
C SER A 446 10.67 -5.74 24.13
N TRP A 447 9.47 -5.92 23.57
CA TRP A 447 9.23 -5.97 22.13
C TRP A 447 8.74 -4.62 21.64
N LEU A 448 9.40 -4.03 20.64
CA LEU A 448 9.03 -2.76 20.04
C LEU A 448 8.49 -2.99 18.63
N GLY A 449 7.20 -2.73 18.41
CA GLY A 449 6.50 -3.00 17.17
C GLY A 449 5.13 -3.60 17.41
N ALA A 450 4.77 -4.67 16.71
CA ALA A 450 3.44 -5.26 16.83
C ALA A 450 3.44 -6.79 16.68
N VAL A 451 2.47 -7.45 17.31
CA VAL A 451 2.34 -8.91 17.30
C VAL A 451 0.95 -9.32 16.83
N VAL A 452 0.89 -10.06 15.72
CA VAL A 452 -0.29 -10.80 15.27
C VAL A 452 -0.05 -12.29 15.53
N SER A 453 -0.93 -12.92 16.31
CA SER A 453 -0.79 -14.31 16.78
C SER A 453 -2.14 -15.04 16.80
N ASN A 454 -2.13 -16.36 17.01
CA ASN A 454 -3.33 -17.08 17.44
C ASN A 454 -3.62 -16.83 18.92
N THR A 455 -2.61 -16.99 19.77
CA THR A 455 -2.68 -16.62 21.18
C THR A 455 -1.40 -15.89 21.57
N PHE A 456 -1.50 -14.91 22.45
CA PHE A 456 -0.35 -14.19 23.00
C PHE A 456 -0.27 -14.40 24.51
N THR A 457 0.88 -14.86 25.01
CA THR A 457 1.11 -15.01 26.45
C THR A 457 2.36 -14.29 26.90
N ASP A 458 2.21 -13.40 27.87
CA ASP A 458 3.29 -12.81 28.65
C ASP A 458 3.15 -13.22 30.11
N SER A 459 4.07 -14.04 30.59
CA SER A 459 4.19 -14.40 32.00
C SER A 459 5.45 -13.83 32.66
N GLY A 460 6.30 -13.14 31.89
CA GLY A 460 7.61 -12.67 32.31
C GLY A 460 7.64 -11.21 32.76
N GLY A 461 6.59 -10.46 32.43
CA GLY A 461 6.53 -9.02 32.68
C GLY A 461 7.18 -8.19 31.57
N ALA A 462 7.33 -8.74 30.37
CA ALA A 462 7.85 -7.99 29.24
C ALA A 462 6.83 -6.95 28.78
N ALA A 463 7.33 -5.87 28.16
CA ALA A 463 6.48 -4.85 27.57
C ALA A 463 6.37 -5.08 26.06
N VAL A 464 5.19 -4.79 25.50
CA VAL A 464 5.00 -4.63 24.06
C VAL A 464 4.71 -3.17 23.76
N HIS A 465 5.71 -2.48 23.20
CA HIS A 465 5.62 -1.08 22.82
C HIS A 465 5.13 -0.98 21.37
N TYR A 466 3.90 -0.53 21.17
CA TYR A 466 3.32 -0.44 19.82
C TYR A 466 3.95 0.69 19.00
N ASP A 467 4.46 0.37 17.81
CA ASP A 467 4.94 1.40 16.88
C ASP A 467 3.80 1.92 15.99
N ALA A 468 3.38 3.16 16.22
CA ALA A 468 2.30 3.80 15.48
C ALA A 468 2.65 4.09 14.00
N ALA A 469 3.94 4.12 13.64
CA ALA A 469 4.38 4.25 12.25
C ALA A 469 3.90 3.07 11.38
N LEU A 470 3.68 1.90 11.99
CA LEU A 470 3.21 0.70 11.30
C LEU A 470 1.84 0.91 10.63
N ASN A 471 1.00 1.82 11.13
CA ASN A 471 -0.28 2.17 10.49
C ASN A 471 -0.12 2.87 9.13
N LYS A 472 1.02 3.50 8.89
CA LYS A 472 1.32 4.23 7.65
C LYS A 472 2.13 3.35 6.69
N CYS A 473 2.93 2.44 7.23
CA CYS A 473 3.97 1.74 6.49
C CYS A 473 3.63 0.26 6.22
N MET A 474 3.08 -0.46 7.20
CA MET A 474 2.72 -1.88 7.06
C MET A 474 1.31 -2.08 6.51
N LEU A 475 1.17 -1.67 5.25
CA LEU A 475 -0.09 -1.64 4.53
C LEU A 475 -0.24 -2.83 3.59
N LYS A 476 -1.44 -3.43 3.58
CA LYS A 476 -1.91 -4.25 2.47
C LYS A 476 -2.50 -3.31 1.42
N VAL A 477 -1.97 -3.36 0.21
CA VAL A 477 -2.54 -2.63 -0.93
C VAL A 477 -3.77 -3.34 -1.49
N GLY A 478 -4.73 -2.53 -1.90
CA GLY A 478 -5.93 -2.91 -2.63
C GLY A 478 -5.94 -2.37 -4.07
N PRO A 479 -7.11 -2.39 -4.72
CA PRO A 479 -7.25 -1.87 -6.08
C PRO A 479 -7.12 -0.33 -6.11
N PHE A 480 -6.84 0.19 -7.29
CA PHE A 480 -7.02 1.61 -7.58
C PHE A 480 -8.50 1.91 -7.77
N LEU A 481 -9.01 2.93 -7.07
CA LEU A 481 -10.38 3.42 -7.21
C LEU A 481 -10.37 4.87 -7.73
N PRO A 482 -11.32 5.25 -8.60
CA PRO A 482 -11.46 6.64 -9.02
C PRO A 482 -11.97 7.48 -7.84
N VAL A 483 -11.28 8.58 -7.55
CA VAL A 483 -11.66 9.54 -6.50
C VAL A 483 -12.31 10.78 -7.11
N ASN A 484 -11.88 11.19 -8.30
CA ASN A 484 -12.43 12.34 -9.01
C ASN A 484 -12.34 12.15 -10.52
N PHE A 485 -13.27 12.77 -11.25
CA PHE A 485 -13.32 12.79 -12.71
C PHE A 485 -13.89 14.12 -13.19
N SER A 486 -13.17 14.81 -14.07
CA SER A 486 -13.60 16.09 -14.63
C SER A 486 -13.18 16.28 -16.08
N TRP A 487 -13.90 17.14 -16.79
CA TRP A 487 -13.53 17.64 -18.11
C TRP A 487 -12.91 19.02 -17.95
N SER A 488 -11.69 19.22 -18.45
CA SER A 488 -10.92 20.45 -18.18
C SER A 488 -10.75 21.36 -19.39
N LYS A 489 -10.94 20.86 -20.62
CA LYS A 489 -10.85 21.64 -21.86
C LYS A 489 -11.79 21.08 -22.93
N PHE A 490 -12.49 21.97 -23.64
CA PHE A 490 -13.43 21.67 -24.73
C PHE A 490 -12.88 22.10 -26.09
#